data_AF-A0A2V8GJY0-F1
#
_entry.id   AF-A0A2V8GJY0-F1
#
_cell.length_a   1.000
_cell.length_b   1.000
_cell.length_c   1.000
_cell.angle_alpha   90.00
_cell.angle_beta   90.00
_cell.angle_gamma   90.00
#
_symmetry.space_group_name_H-M   'P 1'
#
loop_
_entity.id
_entity.type
_entity.pdbx_description
1 polymer ?
#
loop_
_entity_poly.entity_id
_entity_poly.type
_entity_poly.pdbx_seq_one_letter_code
_entity_poly.pdbx_strand_id
1 'polypeptide(L)'
;MGRRSEHRGSVAGAAHDPSTPIGRRSIAAQARRRSAAGRRRGACVRAVTAHDQSGGTDHRLRRREAGRARTADRRHRAVDSSGLGAVRAQAGASGAHGRRRRCRRRVGRRRHRPGSAPRAAGRDPPQYSRRRARAGGAQRAVRRASGRSGRALAVSLSTRVRLGAVGYLNARPLVYGLEDSPRFTLRFDVPSRCAALLHEGAIDVGLIPSIEYLRSPAKARPYRDGKDAAYRIVPGLAIASHGPVASVALYTTRPIGDVRSIALDTSSRTSVALVRVLRARVFKIQPSIEMRGPDLALMLEHCDAALIIGDTALILEAHAGPNGVDKLDLGQIWKEATGLPFVYAFWAGRSGVLDADDVRTLQVARDAGIRHPDELAREYFGGAPGRQALGARYLRDNIKYQFGDAERAGLELFYRYAAETGLVERVDPLQFY
;
A
#
# COMPACT_ATOMS: atom_id res chain seq x y z
N MET A 1 -4.21 -11.30 73.97
CA MET A 1 -4.73 -11.88 75.23
C MET A 1 -6.23 -11.63 75.25
N GLY A 2 -7.06 -12.65 75.50
CA GLY A 2 -8.52 -12.60 75.36
C GLY A 2 -9.04 -12.50 73.91
N ARG A 3 -10.29 -12.89 73.61
CA ARG A 3 -11.14 -13.98 74.15
C ARG A 3 -12.30 -14.23 73.13
N ARG A 4 -12.93 -15.40 73.16
CA ARG A 4 -14.15 -15.69 72.37
C ARG A 4 -15.38 -15.03 73.03
N SER A 5 -16.41 -14.66 72.26
CA SER A 5 -17.70 -15.40 72.20
C SER A 5 -18.87 -14.63 71.55
N GLU A 6 -19.49 -15.25 70.55
CA GLU A 6 -20.95 -15.37 70.32
C GLU A 6 -21.93 -14.19 70.54
N HIS A 7 -22.71 -13.89 69.49
CA HIS A 7 -24.17 -13.97 69.61
C HIS A 7 -24.86 -14.50 68.33
N ARG A 8 -26.15 -14.85 68.42
CA ARG A 8 -26.87 -15.75 67.49
C ARG A 8 -27.92 -15.02 66.63
N GLY A 9 -28.29 -15.64 65.49
CA GLY A 9 -29.71 -15.97 65.25
C GLY A 9 -30.41 -15.54 63.94
N SER A 10 -30.48 -16.46 62.96
CA SER A 10 -31.64 -16.73 62.07
C SER A 10 -32.13 -15.63 61.08
N VAL A 11 -32.87 -15.89 59.99
CA VAL A 11 -33.64 -17.06 59.52
C VAL A 11 -33.42 -17.37 58.03
N ALA A 12 -33.45 -18.68 57.69
CA ALA A 12 -33.54 -19.44 56.42
C ALA A 12 -33.82 -18.81 55.03
N GLY A 13 -33.44 -19.56 53.98
CA GLY A 13 -33.99 -19.46 52.62
C GLY A 13 -33.11 -20.11 51.52
N ALA A 14 -33.28 -21.40 51.22
CA ALA A 14 -32.38 -22.16 50.35
C ALA A 14 -32.94 -22.51 48.94
N ALA A 15 -31.98 -22.57 48.00
CA ALA A 15 -32.02 -22.88 46.58
C ALA A 15 -32.79 -24.14 46.11
N HIS A 16 -33.11 -24.16 44.81
CA HIS A 16 -33.00 -25.38 43.98
C HIS A 16 -32.79 -25.07 42.48
N ASP A 17 -32.02 -25.91 41.80
CA ASP A 17 -31.88 -26.06 40.34
C ASP A 17 -32.59 -27.38 39.92
N PRO A 18 -33.20 -27.50 38.71
CA PRO A 18 -32.51 -28.23 37.63
C PRO A 18 -32.91 -27.86 36.17
N SER A 19 -32.30 -28.59 35.22
CA SER A 19 -32.31 -28.42 33.76
C SER A 19 -33.54 -28.91 32.94
N THR A 20 -33.57 -28.47 31.67
CA THR A 20 -34.22 -28.96 30.40
C THR A 20 -34.54 -30.48 30.27
N PRO A 21 -35.37 -30.97 29.28
CA PRO A 21 -35.75 -30.34 27.99
C PRO A 21 -37.20 -30.53 27.43
N ILE A 22 -37.64 -29.58 26.58
CA ILE A 22 -38.76 -29.67 25.60
C ILE A 22 -38.35 -28.84 24.35
N GLY A 23 -38.68 -29.12 23.08
CA GLY A 23 -39.53 -30.15 22.43
C GLY A 23 -39.49 -30.03 20.89
N ARG A 24 -40.58 -30.36 20.16
CA ARG A 24 -40.73 -30.20 18.69
C ARG A 24 -42.20 -29.99 18.25
N ARG A 25 -42.50 -28.99 17.39
CA ARG A 25 -43.18 -29.08 16.06
C ARG A 25 -43.77 -27.73 15.57
N SER A 26 -44.12 -27.68 14.29
CA SER A 26 -44.70 -26.57 13.50
C SER A 26 -46.25 -26.47 13.67
N ILE A 27 -47.01 -25.52 13.12
CA ILE A 27 -47.38 -25.35 11.68
C ILE A 27 -48.12 -24.01 11.41
N ALA A 28 -47.89 -23.42 10.22
CA ALA A 28 -48.71 -22.46 9.44
C ALA A 28 -49.11 -21.06 9.98
N ALA A 29 -49.43 -20.20 9.01
CA ALA A 29 -49.89 -18.81 9.18
C ALA A 29 -51.39 -18.65 8.84
N GLN A 30 -51.98 -17.50 9.22
CA GLN A 30 -53.14 -16.92 8.53
C GLN A 30 -53.12 -15.38 8.61
N ALA A 31 -53.90 -14.71 7.74
CA ALA A 31 -53.76 -13.27 7.46
C ALA A 31 -55.11 -12.54 7.35
N ARG A 32 -55.11 -11.22 7.60
CA ARG A 32 -56.14 -10.19 7.27
C ARG A 32 -55.60 -8.78 7.64
N ARG A 33 -56.07 -7.65 7.09
CA ARG A 33 -56.57 -7.26 5.74
C ARG A 33 -57.00 -5.78 5.77
N ARG A 34 -56.69 -5.00 4.71
CA ARG A 34 -57.29 -3.71 4.22
C ARG A 34 -56.16 -2.75 3.75
N SER A 35 -56.29 -1.78 2.83
CA SER A 35 -57.19 -1.39 1.72
C SER A 35 -57.00 0.13 1.51
N ALA A 36 -57.14 0.79 0.34
CA ALA A 36 -57.23 0.35 -1.07
C ALA A 36 -57.14 1.59 -2.03
N ALA A 37 -57.20 1.31 -3.35
CA ALA A 37 -57.52 2.20 -4.49
C ALA A 37 -56.39 3.07 -5.15
N GLY A 38 -56.29 3.15 -6.48
CA GLY A 38 -56.87 2.27 -7.53
C GLY A 38 -57.02 2.83 -8.97
N ARG A 39 -57.40 1.93 -9.91
CA ARG A 39 -57.88 2.16 -11.32
C ARG A 39 -56.81 2.66 -12.34
N ARG A 40 -56.82 2.42 -13.67
CA ARG A 40 -57.61 1.63 -14.69
C ARG A 40 -56.79 1.65 -16.04
N ARG A 41 -57.03 0.95 -17.18
CA ARG A 41 -57.93 -0.12 -17.72
C ARG A 41 -57.31 -0.64 -19.06
N GLY A 42 -57.53 -1.92 -19.45
CA GLY A 42 -57.20 -2.48 -20.79
C GLY A 42 -56.14 -3.61 -20.71
N ALA A 43 -56.29 -4.86 -21.17
CA ALA A 43 -57.16 -5.55 -22.17
C ALA A 43 -56.74 -5.36 -23.65
N CYS A 44 -56.77 -6.38 -24.54
CA CYS A 44 -57.41 -7.70 -24.44
C CYS A 44 -56.63 -8.90 -25.05
N VAL A 45 -56.95 -10.06 -24.49
CA VAL A 45 -56.50 -11.46 -24.72
C VAL A 45 -56.85 -12.05 -26.10
N ARG A 46 -56.04 -13.00 -26.58
CA ARG A 46 -56.54 -14.24 -27.22
C ARG A 46 -55.60 -15.43 -26.97
N ALA A 47 -56.16 -16.63 -26.87
CA ALA A 47 -55.47 -17.91 -26.68
C ALA A 47 -56.30 -19.05 -27.32
N VAL A 48 -55.70 -20.22 -27.59
CA VAL A 48 -56.38 -21.52 -27.82
C VAL A 48 -55.39 -22.68 -27.62
N THR A 49 -55.89 -23.91 -27.56
CA THR A 49 -55.43 -25.07 -26.78
C THR A 49 -54.37 -26.02 -27.36
N ALA A 50 -53.69 -26.65 -26.40
CA ALA A 50 -52.87 -27.87 -26.39
C ALA A 50 -53.35 -29.13 -27.14
N HIS A 51 -52.40 -30.04 -27.42
CA HIS A 51 -52.42 -31.51 -27.21
C HIS A 51 -50.98 -32.08 -27.48
N ASP A 52 -50.61 -33.35 -27.22
CA ASP A 52 -50.59 -34.15 -25.96
C ASP A 52 -49.74 -35.45 -26.19
N GLN A 53 -49.20 -36.08 -25.12
CA GLN A 53 -48.67 -37.49 -25.04
C GLN A 53 -47.40 -37.90 -25.85
N SER A 54 -46.64 -38.97 -25.53
CA SER A 54 -46.33 -39.70 -24.26
C SER A 54 -45.14 -40.70 -24.44
N GLY A 55 -44.64 -41.32 -23.34
CA GLY A 55 -43.63 -42.40 -23.31
C GLY A 55 -42.18 -41.95 -23.02
N GLY A 56 -41.33 -42.61 -22.20
CA GLY A 56 -41.42 -43.88 -21.46
C GLY A 56 -40.54 -44.99 -22.10
N THR A 57 -39.67 -45.76 -21.41
CA THR A 57 -39.41 -45.97 -19.96
C THR A 57 -37.92 -46.37 -19.67
N ASP A 58 -37.59 -46.72 -18.41
CA ASP A 58 -36.23 -46.91 -17.81
C ASP A 58 -35.93 -48.40 -17.45
N HIS A 59 -34.64 -48.84 -17.42
CA HIS A 59 -34.02 -49.60 -16.29
C HIS A 59 -32.59 -50.20 -16.46
N ARG A 60 -31.65 -49.64 -15.67
CA ARG A 60 -30.82 -50.29 -14.60
C ARG A 60 -29.98 -51.60 -14.77
N LEU A 61 -28.65 -51.43 -14.55
CA LEU A 61 -27.75 -52.16 -13.59
C LEU A 61 -27.51 -53.70 -13.63
N ARG A 62 -26.21 -54.10 -13.65
CA ARG A 62 -25.50 -54.71 -12.47
C ARG A 62 -23.96 -54.90 -12.67
N ARG A 63 -23.24 -55.13 -11.56
CA ARG A 63 -21.78 -55.40 -11.47
C ARG A 63 -21.42 -56.89 -11.63
N ARG A 64 -20.14 -57.20 -11.93
CA ARG A 64 -19.26 -57.98 -11.02
C ARG A 64 -17.76 -57.84 -11.34
N GLU A 65 -16.92 -58.24 -10.38
CA GLU A 65 -15.45 -58.11 -10.38
C GLU A 65 -14.78 -59.50 -10.42
N ALA A 66 -13.59 -59.58 -11.04
CA ALA A 66 -12.55 -60.57 -10.74
C ALA A 66 -11.21 -60.07 -11.31
N GLY A 67 -10.09 -60.36 -10.63
CA GLY A 67 -8.76 -59.98 -11.12
C GLY A 67 -7.68 -60.98 -10.67
N ARG A 68 -6.47 -60.85 -11.21
CA ARG A 68 -5.24 -61.52 -10.72
C ARG A 68 -4.01 -60.71 -11.10
N ALA A 69 -3.00 -60.71 -10.23
CA ALA A 69 -1.78 -59.92 -10.39
C ALA A 69 -0.62 -60.73 -11.01
N ARG A 70 0.39 -60.01 -11.53
CA ARG A 70 1.78 -60.48 -11.65
C ARG A 70 2.75 -59.31 -11.46
N THR A 71 3.94 -59.62 -10.94
CA THR A 71 4.96 -58.67 -10.46
C THR A 71 6.16 -58.60 -11.40
N ALA A 72 6.80 -57.43 -11.49
CA ALA A 72 8.19 -57.27 -11.95
C ALA A 72 8.79 -55.96 -11.40
N ASP A 73 10.12 -55.92 -11.25
CA ASP A 73 10.92 -54.82 -10.66
C ASP A 73 11.82 -54.17 -11.75
N ARG A 74 12.38 -52.99 -11.42
CA ARG A 74 13.63 -52.37 -11.94
C ARG A 74 13.61 -51.22 -12.95
N ARG A 75 13.89 -50.05 -12.35
CA ARG A 75 15.05 -49.14 -12.61
C ARG A 75 15.02 -48.18 -13.83
N HIS A 76 15.29 -46.92 -13.47
CA HIS A 76 16.03 -45.87 -14.18
C HIS A 76 16.23 -45.96 -15.71
N ARG A 77 15.76 -44.92 -16.39
CA ARG A 77 16.62 -44.13 -17.28
C ARG A 77 16.50 -42.65 -16.94
N ALA A 78 17.65 -41.97 -16.82
CA ALA A 78 17.72 -40.53 -17.02
C ALA A 78 17.79 -40.26 -18.53
N VAL A 79 17.38 -39.07 -18.95
CA VAL A 79 17.66 -38.53 -20.28
C VAL A 79 18.27 -37.15 -20.07
N ASP A 80 19.51 -37.00 -20.53
CA ASP A 80 20.20 -35.72 -20.67
C ASP A 80 20.33 -35.43 -22.17
N SER A 81 20.11 -34.18 -22.55
CA SER A 81 20.32 -33.69 -23.92
C SER A 81 20.43 -32.17 -23.91
N SER A 82 21.61 -31.67 -23.56
CA SER A 82 22.03 -30.30 -23.88
C SER A 82 22.18 -30.12 -25.41
N GLY A 83 21.86 -28.93 -25.96
CA GLY A 83 21.92 -28.75 -27.41
C GLY A 83 21.50 -27.40 -27.99
N LEU A 84 22.40 -26.40 -27.90
CA LEU A 84 22.50 -25.22 -28.79
C LEU A 84 21.32 -24.20 -28.77
N GLY A 85 21.54 -22.92 -29.09
CA GLY A 85 22.80 -22.24 -29.45
C GLY A 85 22.71 -20.73 -29.25
N ALA A 86 23.85 -20.06 -29.05
CA ALA A 86 23.92 -18.63 -28.81
C ALA A 86 24.04 -17.83 -30.13
N VAL A 87 23.37 -16.69 -30.22
CA VAL A 87 23.57 -15.71 -31.31
C VAL A 87 24.29 -14.49 -30.76
N ARG A 88 25.47 -14.20 -31.31
CA ARG A 88 26.29 -13.02 -31.01
C ARG A 88 26.34 -12.17 -32.28
N ALA A 89 26.03 -10.88 -32.16
CA ALA A 89 26.21 -9.91 -33.25
C ALA A 89 27.09 -8.77 -32.74
N GLN A 90 28.18 -8.48 -33.46
CA GLN A 90 29.05 -7.33 -33.19
C GLN A 90 28.62 -6.10 -33.99
N ALA A 91 29.09 -4.93 -33.58
CA ALA A 91 28.81 -3.68 -34.27
C ALA A 91 29.59 -3.57 -35.60
N GLY A 92 28.96 -2.95 -36.59
CA GLY A 92 29.62 -2.42 -37.79
C GLY A 92 29.35 -0.93 -37.89
N ALA A 93 30.39 -0.11 -38.02
CA ALA A 93 30.29 1.35 -38.13
C ALA A 93 30.79 1.83 -39.48
N SER A 94 29.89 2.42 -40.28
CA SER A 94 30.20 3.13 -41.53
C SER A 94 29.29 4.35 -41.65
N GLY A 95 29.86 5.52 -41.93
CA GLY A 95 29.11 6.79 -42.03
C GLY A 95 29.05 7.33 -43.46
N ALA A 96 27.98 8.08 -43.77
CA ALA A 96 27.86 8.88 -45.00
C ALA A 96 26.96 10.12 -44.77
N HIS A 97 27.08 11.14 -45.63
CA HIS A 97 26.43 12.44 -45.44
C HIS A 97 24.93 12.49 -45.82
N GLY A 98 24.13 13.25 -45.06
CA GLY A 98 22.66 13.31 -45.19
C GLY A 98 22.03 14.71 -45.07
N ARG A 99 22.48 15.67 -45.89
CA ARG A 99 21.88 16.99 -46.24
C ARG A 99 20.93 17.70 -45.23
N ARG A 100 21.36 18.88 -44.77
CA ARG A 100 20.53 19.87 -44.05
C ARG A 100 19.20 20.18 -44.77
N ARG A 101 18.07 20.20 -44.05
CA ARG A 101 16.84 20.92 -44.45
C ARG A 101 16.44 21.95 -43.37
N ARG A 102 16.41 23.24 -43.72
CA ARG A 102 15.92 24.33 -42.85
C ARG A 102 14.42 24.52 -43.05
N CYS A 103 13.61 24.15 -42.06
CA CYS A 103 12.19 24.51 -42.02
C CYS A 103 11.97 25.74 -41.12
N ARG A 104 11.90 26.94 -41.72
CA ARG A 104 11.36 28.14 -41.04
C ARG A 104 9.85 27.95 -40.84
N ARG A 105 9.34 27.98 -39.59
CA ARG A 105 7.93 28.26 -39.31
C ARG A 105 7.78 29.38 -38.27
N ARG A 106 6.67 30.12 -38.40
CA ARG A 106 6.47 31.48 -37.85
C ARG A 106 6.34 31.48 -36.33
N VAL A 107 6.94 32.48 -35.66
CA VAL A 107 6.65 32.81 -34.26
C VAL A 107 5.32 33.58 -34.22
N GLY A 108 4.25 32.91 -33.79
CA GLY A 108 2.96 33.54 -33.55
C GLY A 108 2.86 34.11 -32.12
N ARG A 109 3.05 35.41 -31.95
CA ARG A 109 2.73 36.08 -30.66
C ARG A 109 1.20 36.13 -30.47
N ARG A 110 0.68 35.41 -29.48
CA ARG A 110 -0.60 35.75 -28.83
C ARG A 110 -0.39 35.95 -27.34
N ARG A 111 -0.82 37.11 -26.82
CA ARG A 111 -0.95 37.39 -25.39
C ARG A 111 -2.31 36.86 -24.93
N HIS A 112 -2.36 36.13 -23.82
CA HIS A 112 -3.61 35.92 -23.06
C HIS A 112 -3.37 36.30 -21.59
N ARG A 113 -4.39 36.89 -20.97
CA ARG A 113 -4.40 37.24 -19.54
C ARG A 113 -4.59 35.97 -18.69
N PRO A 114 -4.10 35.93 -17.45
CA PRO A 114 -4.39 34.82 -16.54
C PRO A 114 -5.88 34.83 -16.15
N GLY A 115 -6.56 33.71 -16.38
CA GLY A 115 -7.87 33.44 -15.78
C GLY A 115 -7.69 32.83 -14.38
N SER A 116 -8.49 33.27 -13.42
CA SER A 116 -8.45 32.78 -12.04
C SER A 116 -8.98 31.35 -11.93
N ALA A 117 -8.16 30.43 -11.45
CA ALA A 117 -8.60 29.07 -11.08
C ALA A 117 -9.29 29.08 -9.69
N PRO A 118 -10.37 28.29 -9.49
CA PRO A 118 -11.03 28.21 -8.19
C PRO A 118 -10.18 27.47 -7.16
N ARG A 119 -10.24 27.92 -5.89
CA ARG A 119 -9.61 27.22 -4.77
C ARG A 119 -10.42 25.95 -4.44
N ALA A 120 -9.87 24.78 -4.74
CA ALA A 120 -10.38 23.54 -4.16
C ALA A 120 -10.13 23.57 -2.63
N ALA A 121 -11.18 23.40 -1.83
CA ALA A 121 -11.08 23.36 -0.38
C ALA A 121 -10.44 22.01 0.03
N GLY A 122 -9.20 22.06 0.52
CA GLY A 122 -8.58 20.89 1.15
C GLY A 122 -9.33 20.53 2.43
N ARG A 123 -9.82 19.29 2.51
CA ARG A 123 -10.24 18.71 3.79
C ARG A 123 -8.98 18.26 4.53
N ASP A 124 -8.84 18.65 5.79
CA ASP A 124 -7.73 18.19 6.63
C ASP A 124 -7.74 16.66 6.78
N PRO A 125 -6.57 16.00 6.85
CA PRO A 125 -6.49 14.61 7.27
C PRO A 125 -6.97 14.46 8.73
N PRO A 126 -7.54 13.31 9.11
CA PRO A 126 -8.13 13.13 10.44
C PRO A 126 -7.07 13.32 11.54
N GLN A 127 -7.33 14.25 12.45
CA GLN A 127 -6.45 14.54 13.58
C GLN A 127 -6.50 13.39 14.59
N TYR A 128 -5.45 12.55 14.61
CA TYR A 128 -5.28 11.50 15.62
C TYR A 128 -5.23 12.13 17.02
N SER A 129 -6.19 11.75 17.87
CA SER A 129 -6.42 12.39 19.16
C SER A 129 -5.43 11.93 20.23
N ARG A 130 -4.47 12.80 20.57
CA ARG A 130 -3.49 12.56 21.64
C ARG A 130 -4.18 12.40 23.01
N ARG A 131 -4.33 11.17 23.49
CA ARG A 131 -4.65 10.84 24.89
C ARG A 131 -3.56 9.98 25.53
N ARG A 132 -2.53 10.61 26.10
CA ARG A 132 -1.75 9.98 27.20
C ARG A 132 -2.48 10.31 28.51
N ALA A 133 -2.87 9.30 29.27
CA ALA A 133 -3.34 9.50 30.64
C ALA A 133 -2.19 10.00 31.52
N ARG A 134 -2.43 10.99 32.38
CA ARG A 134 -1.49 11.42 33.41
C ARG A 134 -1.89 10.83 34.75
N ALA A 135 -1.03 10.03 35.35
CA ALA A 135 -1.07 9.82 36.79
C ALA A 135 -0.47 11.05 37.49
N GLY A 136 -1.09 11.49 38.58
CA GLY A 136 -0.39 12.27 39.60
C GLY A 136 0.40 11.33 40.52
N GLY A 137 1.30 11.82 41.37
CA GLY A 137 1.73 13.21 41.53
C GLY A 137 2.31 13.43 42.92
N ALA A 138 3.52 14.00 42.99
CA ALA A 138 4.15 14.39 44.25
C ALA A 138 5.01 15.64 44.02
N GLN A 139 4.75 16.70 44.78
CA GLN A 139 5.59 17.91 44.79
C GLN A 139 6.66 17.78 45.87
N ARG A 140 7.89 18.22 45.58
CA ARG A 140 8.81 18.67 46.63
C ARG A 140 9.72 19.78 46.08
N ALA A 141 9.70 20.92 46.74
CA ALA A 141 10.47 22.09 46.34
C ALA A 141 11.81 22.17 47.09
N VAL A 142 12.87 22.61 46.40
CA VAL A 142 14.13 23.06 46.99
C VAL A 142 14.54 24.35 46.30
N ARG A 143 14.97 25.38 47.04
CA ARG A 143 15.38 26.68 46.49
C ARG A 143 16.90 26.79 46.41
N ARG A 144 17.36 27.37 45.29
CA ARG A 144 18.60 28.18 45.11
C ARG A 144 19.90 27.73 45.79
N ALA A 145 20.92 27.56 44.95
CA ALA A 145 22.22 28.22 45.12
C ALA A 145 22.63 28.87 43.78
N SER A 146 23.55 29.84 43.79
CA SER A 146 23.96 30.59 42.60
C SER A 146 25.47 30.80 42.58
N GLY A 147 26.12 30.50 41.46
CA GLY A 147 27.56 30.75 41.24
C GLY A 147 27.89 30.88 39.75
N ARG A 148 28.73 31.87 39.41
CA ARG A 148 29.30 32.05 38.05
C ARG A 148 30.59 31.23 37.93
N SER A 149 30.84 30.60 36.78
CA SER A 149 32.06 30.87 35.98
C SER A 149 32.12 30.08 34.66
N GLY A 150 32.63 30.71 33.60
CA GLY A 150 33.93 30.25 33.11
C GLY A 150 34.04 29.27 31.95
N ARG A 151 32.97 28.64 31.43
CA ARG A 151 33.05 27.99 30.11
C ARG A 151 31.68 27.79 29.46
N ALA A 152 31.34 28.70 28.54
CA ALA A 152 30.34 28.41 27.53
C ALA A 152 30.94 27.37 26.56
N LEU A 153 30.59 26.09 26.73
CA LEU A 153 30.61 25.21 25.56
C LEU A 153 29.61 25.83 24.58
N ALA A 154 30.12 26.25 23.41
CA ALA A 154 29.30 26.39 22.23
C ALA A 154 28.89 24.98 21.79
N VAL A 155 27.96 24.37 22.54
CA VAL A 155 27.19 23.21 22.09
C VAL A 155 26.55 23.67 20.80
N SER A 156 27.03 23.14 19.67
CA SER A 156 26.45 23.41 18.37
C SER A 156 24.94 23.23 18.47
N LEU A 157 24.18 24.27 18.15
CA LEU A 157 22.72 24.21 18.08
C LEU A 157 22.37 23.33 16.89
N SER A 158 22.46 22.01 17.09
CA SER A 158 22.27 20.97 16.10
C SER A 158 20.81 20.99 15.66
N THR A 159 20.53 21.82 14.66
CA THR A 159 19.18 22.06 14.17
C THR A 159 18.54 20.73 13.85
N ARG A 160 17.44 20.42 14.55
CA ARG A 160 16.78 19.11 14.45
C ARG A 160 16.46 18.80 13.00
N VAL A 161 16.76 17.58 12.58
CA VAL A 161 16.47 17.14 11.22
C VAL A 161 14.97 16.95 11.07
N ARG A 162 14.38 17.66 10.10
CA ARG A 162 12.95 17.57 9.79
C ARG A 162 12.71 16.32 8.94
N LEU A 163 12.06 15.33 9.52
CA LEU A 163 11.67 14.07 8.88
C LEU A 163 10.23 14.14 8.36
N GLY A 164 10.02 13.91 7.07
CA GLY A 164 8.69 13.66 6.50
C GLY A 164 8.41 12.17 6.35
N ALA A 165 7.65 11.59 7.26
CA ALA A 165 7.22 10.20 7.22
C ALA A 165 5.88 10.05 6.48
N VAL A 166 5.68 8.91 5.83
CA VAL A 166 4.37 8.53 5.27
C VAL A 166 3.38 8.25 6.40
N GLY A 167 2.12 8.68 6.27
CA GLY A 167 1.12 8.53 7.33
C GLY A 167 0.64 7.10 7.58
N TYR A 168 0.66 6.25 6.54
CA TYR A 168 0.12 4.89 6.54
C TYR A 168 0.81 3.92 7.51
N LEU A 169 0.17 2.77 7.76
CA LEU A 169 0.66 1.74 8.68
C LEU A 169 2.07 1.23 8.32
N ASN A 170 2.40 1.09 7.03
CA ASN A 170 3.72 0.60 6.59
C ASN A 170 4.89 1.55 6.87
N ALA A 171 4.65 2.81 7.27
CA ALA A 171 5.72 3.69 7.74
C ALA A 171 6.08 3.43 9.21
N ARG A 172 5.18 2.83 9.99
CA ARG A 172 5.28 2.77 11.46
C ARG A 172 6.53 2.05 11.96
N PRO A 173 6.98 0.91 11.38
CA PRO A 173 8.26 0.32 11.75
C PRO A 173 9.47 1.22 11.48
N LEU A 174 9.43 2.07 10.44
CA LEU A 174 10.53 2.95 10.06
C LEU A 174 10.63 4.24 10.89
N VAL A 175 9.70 4.49 11.81
CA VAL A 175 9.70 5.65 12.72
C VAL A 175 9.72 5.26 14.20
N TYR A 176 9.70 3.97 14.54
CA TYR A 176 9.50 3.48 15.90
C TYR A 176 10.48 4.11 16.91
N GLY A 177 9.93 4.91 17.83
CA GLY A 177 10.70 5.60 18.88
C GLY A 177 11.35 6.93 18.44
N LEU A 178 11.21 7.34 17.18
CA LEU A 178 11.73 8.63 16.69
C LEU A 178 10.84 9.81 17.10
N GLU A 179 9.58 9.59 17.49
CA GLU A 179 8.67 10.63 17.98
C GLU A 179 9.17 11.32 19.26
N ASP A 180 9.81 10.57 20.16
CA ASP A 180 10.39 11.07 21.42
C ASP A 180 11.88 11.45 21.25
N SER A 181 12.42 11.48 20.01
CA SER A 181 13.82 11.83 19.73
C SER A 181 14.16 13.31 19.96
N PRO A 182 15.30 13.64 20.60
CA PRO A 182 15.78 15.02 20.68
C PRO A 182 16.41 15.53 19.36
N ARG A 183 16.80 14.62 18.46
CA ARG A 183 17.55 14.91 17.22
C ARG A 183 16.64 15.15 16.01
N PHE A 184 15.52 14.44 15.94
CA PHE A 184 14.58 14.50 14.82
C PHE A 184 13.30 15.25 15.17
N THR A 185 12.57 15.69 14.15
CA THR A 185 11.15 16.10 14.27
C THR A 185 10.34 15.49 13.15
N LEU A 186 9.35 14.66 13.48
CA LEU A 186 8.49 13.99 12.52
C LEU A 186 7.28 14.84 12.09
N ARG A 187 7.02 14.85 10.78
CA ARG A 187 5.73 15.17 10.17
C ARG A 187 5.22 13.93 9.45
N PHE A 188 3.94 13.58 9.65
CA PHE A 188 3.26 12.56 8.88
C PHE A 188 2.45 13.19 7.74
N ASP A 189 2.52 12.62 6.54
CA ASP A 189 1.80 13.12 5.35
C ASP A 189 1.58 11.99 4.31
N VAL A 190 0.87 12.26 3.21
CA VAL A 190 0.78 11.30 2.09
C VAL A 190 2.11 11.24 1.30
N PRO A 191 2.50 10.09 0.70
CA PRO A 191 3.79 9.95 0.02
C PRO A 191 4.06 11.02 -1.05
N SER A 192 3.05 11.40 -1.84
CA SER A 192 3.16 12.44 -2.86
C SER A 192 3.34 13.85 -2.29
N ARG A 193 2.99 14.09 -1.01
CA ARG A 193 3.24 15.34 -0.28
C ARG A 193 4.56 15.32 0.48
N CYS A 194 4.98 14.18 1.04
CA CYS A 194 6.35 14.00 1.58
C CYS A 194 7.40 14.32 0.51
N ALA A 195 7.22 13.83 -0.72
CA ALA A 195 8.08 14.20 -1.85
C ALA A 195 8.08 15.71 -2.14
N ALA A 196 6.89 16.33 -2.20
CA ALA A 196 6.77 17.77 -2.45
C ALA A 196 7.47 18.60 -1.36
N LEU A 197 7.25 18.28 -0.09
CA LEU A 197 7.90 18.92 1.06
C LEU A 197 9.43 18.78 1.02
N LEU A 198 9.95 17.64 0.56
CA LEU A 198 11.40 17.45 0.41
C LEU A 198 11.95 18.37 -0.70
N HIS A 199 11.32 18.34 -1.88
CA HIS A 199 11.69 19.21 -3.01
C HIS A 199 11.61 20.70 -2.63
N GLU A 200 10.57 21.10 -1.90
CA GLU A 200 10.36 22.46 -1.35
C GLU A 200 11.38 22.87 -0.27
N GLY A 201 12.12 21.92 0.32
CA GLY A 201 13.01 22.18 1.46
C GLY A 201 12.28 22.42 2.79
N ALA A 202 10.99 22.09 2.84
CA ALA A 202 10.15 22.16 4.04
C ALA A 202 10.44 21.01 5.03
N ILE A 203 11.03 19.92 4.55
CA ILE A 203 11.70 18.86 5.33
C ILE A 203 13.13 18.66 4.80
N ASP A 204 14.02 18.09 5.61
CA ASP A 204 15.42 17.85 5.24
C ASP A 204 15.65 16.44 4.70
N VAL A 205 14.89 15.45 5.21
CA VAL A 205 14.85 14.06 4.75
C VAL A 205 13.39 13.59 4.73
N GLY A 206 13.00 12.84 3.70
CA GLY A 206 11.65 12.30 3.56
C GLY A 206 11.65 10.82 3.20
N LEU A 207 10.65 10.10 3.71
CA LEU A 207 10.27 8.76 3.26
C LEU A 207 9.49 8.93 1.94
N ILE A 208 10.22 9.14 0.85
CA ILE A 208 9.65 9.53 -0.44
C ILE A 208 9.30 8.32 -1.32
N PRO A 209 8.32 8.43 -2.24
CA PRO A 209 8.12 7.45 -3.29
C PRO A 209 9.41 7.31 -4.09
N SER A 210 9.90 6.08 -4.26
CA SER A 210 11.17 5.78 -4.91
C SER A 210 11.41 6.46 -6.27
N ILE A 211 10.38 6.67 -7.10
CA ILE A 211 10.52 7.37 -8.40
C ILE A 211 10.95 8.84 -8.27
N GLU A 212 10.74 9.47 -7.11
CA GLU A 212 11.05 10.89 -6.87
C GLU A 212 12.54 11.15 -6.63
N TYR A 213 13.35 10.12 -6.37
CA TYR A 213 14.81 10.23 -6.36
C TYR A 213 15.35 10.62 -7.75
N LEU A 214 14.75 10.10 -8.84
CA LEU A 214 15.08 10.51 -10.21
C LEU A 214 14.60 11.93 -10.56
N ARG A 215 13.93 12.61 -9.62
CA ARG A 215 13.57 14.03 -9.68
C ARG A 215 14.36 14.86 -8.66
N SER A 216 15.47 14.31 -8.16
CA SER A 216 16.41 15.04 -7.32
C SER A 216 16.92 16.30 -8.05
N PRO A 217 17.07 17.44 -7.36
CA PRO A 217 17.50 18.71 -7.94
C PRO A 217 19.00 18.71 -8.31
N ALA A 218 19.36 17.94 -9.34
CA ALA A 218 20.71 17.90 -9.89
C ALA A 218 21.22 19.31 -10.24
N LYS A 219 22.17 19.81 -9.45
CA LYS A 219 22.81 21.15 -9.57
C LYS A 219 21.93 22.36 -9.23
N ALA A 220 20.73 22.20 -8.65
CA ALA A 220 19.81 23.34 -8.48
C ALA A 220 20.08 24.19 -7.23
N ARG A 221 21.15 25.00 -7.29
CA ARG A 221 21.68 25.92 -6.25
C ARG A 221 22.25 25.21 -5.00
N PRO A 222 23.16 25.85 -4.24
CA PRO A 222 23.61 25.31 -2.95
C PRO A 222 22.47 25.30 -1.93
N TYR A 223 22.23 24.18 -1.26
CA TYR A 223 21.24 24.06 -0.19
C TYR A 223 21.92 24.17 1.17
N ARG A 224 21.78 25.34 1.82
CA ARG A 224 22.41 25.71 3.10
C ARG A 224 23.93 25.59 3.09
N ASP A 225 24.59 26.71 3.38
CA ASP A 225 26.03 26.73 3.73
C ASP A 225 26.95 26.09 2.67
N GLY A 226 26.55 26.20 1.39
CA GLY A 226 27.33 25.72 0.23
C GLY A 226 27.10 24.26 -0.19
N LYS A 227 26.29 23.47 0.53
CA LYS A 227 26.15 22.01 0.28
C LYS A 227 25.36 21.68 -1.00
N ASP A 228 25.66 20.51 -1.56
CA ASP A 228 24.98 19.97 -2.75
C ASP A 228 23.50 19.62 -2.46
N ALA A 229 22.63 20.04 -3.38
CA ALA A 229 21.19 19.76 -3.32
C ALA A 229 20.83 18.33 -3.77
N ALA A 230 21.75 17.59 -4.39
CA ALA A 230 21.54 16.20 -4.78
C ALA A 230 21.11 15.31 -3.61
N TYR A 231 20.25 14.34 -3.90
CA TYR A 231 19.70 13.43 -2.89
C TYR A 231 20.61 12.23 -2.66
N ARG A 232 20.70 11.82 -1.39
CA ARG A 232 21.29 10.57 -0.93
C ARG A 232 20.21 9.73 -0.25
N ILE A 233 20.31 8.42 -0.40
CA ILE A 233 19.40 7.44 0.22
C ILE A 233 20.02 6.91 1.51
N VAL A 234 19.22 6.72 2.55
CA VAL A 234 19.67 6.11 3.82
C VAL A 234 19.91 4.61 3.58
N PRO A 235 21.13 4.09 3.82
CA PRO A 235 21.49 2.72 3.44
C PRO A 235 20.76 1.66 4.27
N GLY A 236 20.40 0.56 3.60
CA GLY A 236 19.89 -0.65 4.22
C GLY A 236 18.41 -0.65 4.61
N LEU A 237 17.64 0.40 4.34
CA LEU A 237 16.23 0.51 4.75
C LEU A 237 15.30 1.14 3.69
N ALA A 238 14.10 0.56 3.55
CA ALA A 238 13.09 0.90 2.54
C ALA A 238 11.67 0.47 2.97
N ILE A 239 10.67 0.75 2.14
CA ILE A 239 9.39 0.03 2.07
C ILE A 239 9.38 -0.75 0.76
N ALA A 240 9.46 -2.07 0.85
CA ALA A 240 9.51 -2.99 -0.28
C ALA A 240 8.51 -4.16 -0.12
N SER A 241 8.32 -4.96 -1.16
CA SER A 241 7.67 -6.27 -1.08
C SER A 241 8.40 -7.33 -1.92
N HIS A 242 8.23 -8.59 -1.54
CA HIS A 242 8.73 -9.77 -2.26
C HIS A 242 7.54 -10.60 -2.72
N GLY A 243 6.83 -10.13 -3.75
CA GLY A 243 5.49 -10.63 -4.06
C GLY A 243 4.41 -9.72 -3.44
N PRO A 244 3.31 -10.26 -2.90
CA PRO A 244 2.11 -9.47 -2.62
C PRO A 244 2.36 -8.37 -1.59
N VAL A 245 2.04 -7.14 -1.95
CA VAL A 245 2.18 -5.96 -1.06
C VAL A 245 0.90 -5.68 -0.26
N ALA A 246 -0.24 -6.21 -0.68
CA ALA A 246 -1.61 -6.03 -0.15
C ALA A 246 -2.19 -4.60 -0.20
N SER A 247 -1.33 -3.56 -0.15
CA SER A 247 -1.69 -2.14 -0.03
C SER A 247 -1.36 -1.28 -1.25
N VAL A 248 -1.06 -1.89 -2.40
CA VAL A 248 -0.93 -1.20 -3.70
C VAL A 248 -1.52 -2.13 -4.77
N ALA A 249 -2.73 -1.84 -5.22
CA ALA A 249 -3.46 -2.70 -6.14
C ALA A 249 -4.20 -1.90 -7.21
N LEU A 250 -4.32 -2.48 -8.40
CA LEU A 250 -5.22 -2.03 -9.45
C LEU A 250 -6.53 -2.82 -9.32
N TYR A 251 -7.60 -2.12 -8.98
CA TYR A 251 -8.96 -2.65 -8.91
C TYR A 251 -9.61 -2.51 -10.30
N THR A 252 -10.30 -3.52 -10.82
CA THR A 252 -10.90 -3.47 -12.18
C THR A 252 -12.26 -4.14 -12.26
N THR A 253 -13.15 -3.62 -13.11
CA THR A 253 -14.51 -4.15 -13.36
C THR A 253 -14.57 -5.14 -14.54
N ARG A 254 -13.42 -5.47 -15.14
CA ARG A 254 -13.28 -6.37 -16.29
C ARG A 254 -11.87 -6.94 -16.42
N PRO A 255 -11.65 -7.96 -17.27
CA PRO A 255 -10.31 -8.49 -17.55
C PRO A 255 -9.32 -7.39 -17.96
N ILE A 256 -8.07 -7.48 -17.46
CA ILE A 256 -7.07 -6.42 -17.60
C ILE A 256 -6.75 -6.06 -19.07
N GLY A 257 -6.89 -7.00 -20.01
CA GLY A 257 -6.72 -6.75 -21.45
C GLY A 257 -7.78 -5.83 -22.06
N ASP A 258 -8.95 -5.71 -21.44
CA ASP A 258 -10.11 -4.93 -21.91
C ASP A 258 -10.26 -3.57 -21.25
N VAL A 259 -9.35 -3.23 -20.33
CA VAL A 259 -9.24 -1.91 -19.72
C VAL A 259 -8.84 -0.87 -20.78
N ARG A 260 -9.63 0.19 -20.91
CA ARG A 260 -9.45 1.33 -21.84
C ARG A 260 -9.27 2.67 -21.10
N SER A 261 -9.51 2.70 -19.79
CA SER A 261 -9.38 3.86 -18.92
C SER A 261 -8.93 3.46 -17.51
N ILE A 262 -7.99 4.22 -16.92
CA ILE A 262 -7.51 3.99 -15.55
C ILE A 262 -7.49 5.29 -14.75
N ALA A 263 -8.19 5.30 -13.62
CA ALA A 263 -8.05 6.33 -12.59
C ALA A 263 -6.87 6.01 -11.66
N LEU A 264 -6.04 7.02 -11.36
CA LEU A 264 -4.82 6.86 -10.57
C LEU A 264 -4.83 7.72 -9.31
N ASP A 265 -4.57 7.09 -8.16
CA ASP A 265 -4.50 7.75 -6.85
C ASP A 265 -3.35 8.76 -6.75
N THR A 266 -3.74 10.03 -6.61
CA THR A 266 -2.87 11.20 -6.36
C THR A 266 -1.99 11.11 -5.10
N SER A 267 -2.27 10.19 -4.17
CA SER A 267 -1.48 9.97 -2.96
C SER A 267 -0.11 9.35 -3.23
N SER A 268 0.04 8.64 -4.35
CA SER A 268 1.29 7.97 -4.76
C SER A 268 1.93 8.63 -5.98
N ARG A 269 3.25 8.42 -6.13
CA ARG A 269 3.99 8.75 -7.37
C ARG A 269 4.68 7.50 -7.94
N THR A 270 5.27 6.66 -7.10
CA THR A 270 5.85 5.37 -7.53
C THR A 270 4.79 4.43 -8.07
N SER A 271 3.65 4.24 -7.39
CA SER A 271 2.61 3.31 -7.84
C SER A 271 1.97 3.76 -9.17
N VAL A 272 1.86 5.08 -9.37
CA VAL A 272 1.43 5.71 -10.63
C VAL A 272 2.42 5.39 -11.77
N ALA A 273 3.73 5.49 -11.50
CA ALA A 273 4.76 5.10 -12.46
C ALA A 273 4.80 3.58 -12.70
N LEU A 274 4.57 2.76 -11.66
CA LEU A 274 4.49 1.31 -11.78
C LEU A 274 3.33 0.87 -12.68
N VAL A 275 2.12 1.42 -12.52
CA VAL A 275 0.99 1.13 -13.46
C VAL A 275 1.34 1.54 -14.89
N ARG A 276 2.03 2.66 -15.09
CA ARG A 276 2.50 3.11 -16.42
C ARG A 276 3.59 2.20 -17.02
N VAL A 277 4.45 1.59 -16.20
CA VAL A 277 5.39 0.54 -16.61
C VAL A 277 4.65 -0.77 -16.93
N LEU A 278 3.83 -1.28 -16.01
CA LEU A 278 3.11 -2.55 -16.15
C LEU A 278 2.18 -2.58 -17.36
N ARG A 279 1.44 -1.49 -17.64
CA ARG A 279 0.57 -1.41 -18.82
C ARG A 279 1.34 -1.56 -20.14
N ALA A 280 2.55 -1.00 -20.23
CA ALA A 280 3.40 -1.08 -21.42
C ALA A 280 4.25 -2.36 -21.50
N ARG A 281 4.63 -2.92 -20.34
CA ARG A 281 5.57 -4.05 -20.25
C ARG A 281 4.91 -5.40 -20.06
N VAL A 282 3.87 -5.48 -19.23
CA VAL A 282 3.21 -6.73 -18.84
C VAL A 282 1.85 -6.85 -19.53
N PHE A 283 0.93 -5.91 -19.29
CA PHE A 283 -0.46 -6.01 -19.78
C PHE A 283 -0.64 -5.68 -21.27
N LYS A 284 0.31 -4.95 -21.88
CA LYS A 284 0.30 -4.49 -23.29
C LYS A 284 -0.90 -3.63 -23.71
N ILE A 285 -1.54 -2.94 -22.75
CA ILE A 285 -2.69 -2.06 -22.98
C ILE A 285 -2.29 -0.57 -23.04
N GLN A 286 -3.07 0.23 -23.77
CA GLN A 286 -2.88 1.69 -23.90
C GLN A 286 -4.12 2.49 -23.43
N PRO A 287 -4.57 2.36 -22.17
CA PRO A 287 -5.74 3.08 -21.68
C PRO A 287 -5.50 4.60 -21.55
N SER A 288 -6.59 5.37 -21.50
CA SER A 288 -6.55 6.73 -20.95
C SER A 288 -6.13 6.70 -19.47
N ILE A 289 -5.58 7.80 -18.98
CA ILE A 289 -5.18 7.95 -17.57
C ILE A 289 -5.78 9.24 -17.02
N GLU A 290 -6.44 9.12 -15.88
CA GLU A 290 -6.92 10.25 -15.08
C GLU A 290 -6.29 10.22 -13.69
N MET A 291 -6.11 11.39 -13.08
CA MET A 291 -5.63 11.51 -11.69
C MET A 291 -6.80 11.85 -10.78
N ARG A 292 -7.08 11.03 -9.76
CA ARG A 292 -8.22 11.21 -8.84
C ARG A 292 -7.80 10.95 -7.38
N GLY A 293 -8.65 11.36 -6.44
CA GLY A 293 -8.48 11.02 -5.01
C GLY A 293 -8.83 9.55 -4.74
N PRO A 294 -8.35 8.93 -3.64
CA PRO A 294 -8.48 7.50 -3.35
C PRO A 294 -9.90 7.09 -2.90
N ASP A 295 -10.87 7.23 -3.80
CA ASP A 295 -12.25 6.73 -3.67
C ASP A 295 -12.50 5.69 -4.76
N LEU A 296 -12.62 4.42 -4.38
CA LEU A 296 -12.76 3.32 -5.35
C LEU A 296 -14.06 3.41 -6.14
N ALA A 297 -15.17 3.85 -5.53
CA ALA A 297 -16.47 3.90 -6.19
C ALA A 297 -16.49 5.03 -7.23
N LEU A 298 -16.08 6.25 -6.84
CA LEU A 298 -16.01 7.41 -7.74
C LEU A 298 -14.92 7.25 -8.81
N MET A 299 -13.90 6.44 -8.58
CA MET A 299 -12.93 6.07 -9.62
C MET A 299 -13.53 5.10 -10.65
N LEU A 300 -14.24 4.05 -10.22
CA LEU A 300 -14.81 3.03 -11.11
C LEU A 300 -16.11 3.48 -11.81
N GLU A 301 -16.79 4.52 -11.33
CA GLU A 301 -17.88 5.20 -12.05
C GLU A 301 -17.39 5.85 -13.37
N HIS A 302 -16.12 6.23 -13.44
CA HIS A 302 -15.54 6.97 -14.57
C HIS A 302 -14.43 6.23 -15.33
N CYS A 303 -13.89 5.14 -14.78
CA CYS A 303 -12.78 4.40 -15.37
C CYS A 303 -12.95 2.89 -15.17
N ASP A 304 -12.50 2.10 -16.15
CA ASP A 304 -12.63 0.63 -16.11
C ASP A 304 -11.79 -0.01 -14.98
N ALA A 305 -10.74 0.70 -14.55
CA ALA A 305 -9.89 0.33 -13.43
C ALA A 305 -9.43 1.53 -12.59
N ALA A 306 -9.07 1.26 -11.33
CA ALA A 306 -8.71 2.23 -10.29
C ALA A 306 -7.46 1.76 -9.52
N LEU A 307 -6.36 2.52 -9.56
CA LEU A 307 -5.23 2.32 -8.66
C LEU A 307 -5.56 2.92 -7.30
N ILE A 308 -5.60 2.09 -6.24
CA ILE A 308 -5.71 2.54 -4.84
C ILE A 308 -4.45 2.11 -4.08
N ILE A 309 -3.98 2.92 -3.14
CA ILE A 309 -2.82 2.62 -2.30
C ILE A 309 -3.06 2.81 -0.79
N GLY A 310 -2.06 2.42 0.01
CA GLY A 310 -2.02 2.67 1.44
C GLY A 310 -3.03 1.85 2.23
N ASP A 311 -3.42 2.38 3.40
CA ASP A 311 -4.36 1.67 4.29
C ASP A 311 -5.74 1.47 3.65
N THR A 312 -6.14 2.35 2.71
CA THR A 312 -7.36 2.20 1.92
C THR A 312 -7.31 0.90 1.11
N ALA A 313 -6.24 0.66 0.35
CA ALA A 313 -6.08 -0.59 -0.39
C ALA A 313 -5.91 -1.82 0.52
N LEU A 314 -5.30 -1.66 1.70
CA LEU A 314 -5.18 -2.74 2.69
C LEU A 314 -6.54 -3.19 3.25
N ILE A 315 -7.43 -2.23 3.53
CA ILE A 315 -8.73 -2.47 4.19
C ILE A 315 -9.85 -2.75 3.17
N LEU A 316 -9.71 -2.30 1.91
CA LEU A 316 -10.66 -2.60 0.84
C LEU A 316 -10.63 -4.09 0.44
N GLU A 317 -11.59 -4.82 0.99
CA GLU A 317 -12.02 -6.13 0.51
C GLU A 317 -12.58 -6.02 -0.92
N ALA A 318 -12.31 -7.04 -1.73
CA ALA A 318 -12.67 -7.09 -3.14
C ALA A 318 -13.43 -8.38 -3.42
N HIS A 319 -14.54 -8.27 -4.15
CA HIS A 319 -15.41 -9.39 -4.48
C HIS A 319 -15.28 -9.67 -5.98
N ALA A 320 -14.57 -10.73 -6.36
CA ALA A 320 -14.44 -11.15 -7.75
C ALA A 320 -15.75 -11.77 -8.28
N GLY A 321 -16.08 -11.56 -9.56
CA GLY A 321 -17.24 -12.17 -10.21
C GLY A 321 -17.97 -11.26 -11.22
N PRO A 322 -19.13 -11.71 -11.76
CA PRO A 322 -19.81 -11.03 -12.89
C PRO A 322 -20.32 -9.61 -12.63
N ASN A 323 -20.46 -9.21 -11.36
CA ASN A 323 -20.76 -7.82 -10.94
C ASN A 323 -19.71 -7.34 -9.90
N GLY A 324 -18.51 -7.92 -9.98
CA GLY A 324 -17.46 -7.78 -8.99
C GLY A 324 -16.40 -6.73 -9.36
N VAL A 325 -15.38 -6.66 -8.51
CA VAL A 325 -14.16 -5.88 -8.75
C VAL A 325 -12.96 -6.76 -8.41
N ASP A 326 -12.13 -7.04 -9.41
CA ASP A 326 -10.91 -7.84 -9.23
C ASP A 326 -9.80 -6.95 -8.65
N LYS A 327 -9.11 -7.42 -7.60
CA LYS A 327 -7.98 -6.72 -6.96
C LYS A 327 -6.65 -7.30 -7.44
N LEU A 328 -5.99 -6.61 -8.35
CA LEU A 328 -4.69 -7.01 -8.91
C LEU A 328 -3.53 -6.38 -8.10
N ASP A 329 -2.85 -7.19 -7.28
CA ASP A 329 -1.73 -6.75 -6.44
C ASP A 329 -0.48 -6.43 -7.28
N LEU A 330 0.00 -5.18 -7.21
CA LEU A 330 1.10 -4.74 -8.08
C LEU A 330 2.48 -5.22 -7.62
N GLY A 331 2.63 -5.65 -6.37
CA GLY A 331 3.84 -6.29 -5.88
C GLY A 331 3.95 -7.73 -6.39
N GLN A 332 2.83 -8.46 -6.39
CA GLN A 332 2.75 -9.80 -6.96
C GLN A 332 3.02 -9.77 -8.47
N ILE A 333 2.31 -8.94 -9.23
CA ILE A 333 2.49 -8.81 -10.69
C ILE A 333 3.94 -8.43 -11.05
N TRP A 334 4.57 -7.55 -10.26
CA TRP A 334 5.99 -7.21 -10.48
C TRP A 334 6.91 -8.41 -10.22
N LYS A 335 6.69 -9.13 -9.11
CA LYS A 335 7.50 -10.31 -8.73
C LYS A 335 7.38 -11.44 -9.76
N GLU A 336 6.18 -11.67 -10.29
CA GLU A 336 5.92 -12.62 -11.38
C GLU A 336 6.60 -12.19 -12.68
N ALA A 337 6.47 -10.92 -13.08
CA ALA A 337 6.99 -10.41 -14.35
C ALA A 337 8.52 -10.17 -14.37
N THR A 338 9.21 -10.20 -13.22
CA THR A 338 10.64 -9.84 -13.12
C THR A 338 11.49 -10.78 -12.26
N GLY A 339 10.89 -11.60 -11.41
CA GLY A 339 11.59 -12.36 -10.37
C GLY A 339 12.11 -11.52 -9.18
N LEU A 340 12.06 -10.19 -9.25
CA LEU A 340 12.70 -9.29 -8.27
C LEU A 340 11.71 -8.71 -7.24
N PRO A 341 12.21 -8.22 -6.09
CA PRO A 341 11.44 -7.37 -5.18
C PRO A 341 11.00 -6.06 -5.86
N PHE A 342 10.02 -5.37 -5.28
CA PHE A 342 9.67 -3.99 -5.65
C PHE A 342 9.92 -3.03 -4.48
N VAL A 343 10.47 -1.84 -4.78
CA VAL A 343 10.77 -0.79 -3.79
C VAL A 343 9.84 0.40 -3.99
N TYR A 344 8.90 0.58 -3.06
CA TYR A 344 7.86 1.62 -3.12
C TYR A 344 8.37 2.98 -2.63
N ALA A 345 9.12 2.97 -1.52
CA ALA A 345 9.64 4.17 -0.87
C ALA A 345 10.95 3.87 -0.11
N PHE A 346 11.71 4.92 0.19
CA PHE A 346 12.88 4.87 1.08
C PHE A 346 13.11 6.25 1.70
N TRP A 347 13.89 6.32 2.78
CA TRP A 347 14.33 7.60 3.33
C TRP A 347 15.42 8.20 2.43
N ALA A 348 15.18 9.38 1.88
CA ALA A 348 16.17 10.15 1.13
C ALA A 348 16.13 11.63 1.52
N GLY A 349 17.27 12.29 1.43
CA GLY A 349 17.43 13.70 1.77
C GLY A 349 18.65 14.30 1.07
N ARG A 350 18.96 15.56 1.36
CA ARG A 350 20.08 16.26 0.71
C ARG A 350 21.44 15.86 1.30
N SER A 351 22.50 16.02 0.51
CA SER A 351 23.88 15.73 0.90
C SER A 351 24.29 16.46 2.20
N GLY A 352 24.91 15.75 3.14
CA GLY A 352 25.39 16.33 4.41
C GLY A 352 24.32 16.89 5.34
N VAL A 353 23.07 16.42 5.23
CA VAL A 353 21.97 16.65 6.19
C VAL A 353 22.02 15.69 7.38
N LEU A 354 22.30 14.42 7.09
CA LEU A 354 22.52 13.37 8.08
C LEU A 354 24.03 13.10 8.21
N ASP A 355 24.44 12.70 9.41
CA ASP A 355 25.73 12.05 9.66
C ASP A 355 25.57 10.52 9.84
N ALA A 356 26.67 9.84 10.15
CA ALA A 356 26.66 8.39 10.35
C ALA A 356 25.86 7.94 11.58
N ASP A 357 25.67 8.81 12.58
CA ASP A 357 24.99 8.50 13.84
C ASP A 357 23.48 8.69 13.67
N ASP A 358 23.05 9.69 12.91
CA ASP A 358 21.70 9.80 12.39
C ASP A 358 21.29 8.56 11.58
N VAL A 359 22.15 8.12 10.64
CA VAL A 359 21.89 6.94 9.79
C VAL A 359 21.74 5.67 10.65
N ARG A 360 22.64 5.45 11.63
CA ARG A 360 22.51 4.33 12.58
C ARG A 360 21.24 4.45 13.43
N THR A 361 20.81 5.65 13.80
CA THR A 361 19.57 5.87 14.56
C THR A 361 18.33 5.48 13.74
N LEU A 362 18.28 5.82 12.45
CA LEU A 362 17.20 5.40 11.54
C LEU A 362 17.18 3.88 11.31
N GLN A 363 18.36 3.25 11.24
CA GLN A 363 18.50 1.79 11.17
C GLN A 363 17.99 1.11 12.45
N VAL A 364 18.41 1.58 13.63
CA VAL A 364 17.97 1.06 14.93
C VAL A 364 16.46 1.23 15.14
N ALA A 365 15.87 2.36 14.73
CA ALA A 365 14.42 2.55 14.76
C ALA A 365 13.68 1.50 13.91
N ARG A 366 14.15 1.28 12.66
CA ARG A 366 13.66 0.20 11.79
C ARG A 366 13.80 -1.18 12.44
N ASP A 367 14.98 -1.49 12.98
CA ASP A 367 15.28 -2.79 13.60
C ASP A 367 14.52 -3.02 14.91
N ALA A 368 14.05 -1.97 15.58
CA ALA A 368 13.08 -2.06 16.66
C ALA A 368 11.66 -2.29 16.12
N GLY A 369 11.16 -1.40 15.25
CA GLY A 369 9.78 -1.42 14.79
C GLY A 369 9.35 -2.73 14.11
N ILE A 370 10.25 -3.41 13.38
CA ILE A 370 9.93 -4.71 12.74
C ILE A 370 9.68 -5.85 13.74
N ARG A 371 10.12 -5.71 15.00
CA ARG A 371 9.86 -6.69 16.08
C ARG A 371 8.53 -6.46 16.80
N HIS A 372 7.85 -5.33 16.54
CA HIS A 372 6.65 -4.91 17.27
C HIS A 372 5.37 -4.76 16.38
N PRO A 373 5.10 -5.64 15.38
CA PRO A 373 3.98 -5.44 14.45
C PRO A 373 2.60 -5.51 15.12
N ASP A 374 2.41 -6.40 16.10
CA ASP A 374 1.15 -6.56 16.84
C ASP A 374 0.89 -5.42 17.85
N GLU A 375 1.92 -4.66 18.22
CA GLU A 375 1.83 -3.45 19.02
C GLU A 375 1.50 -2.24 18.14
N LEU A 376 2.26 -2.06 17.06
CA LEU A 376 2.04 -1.00 16.07
C LEU A 376 0.63 -1.06 15.46
N ALA A 377 0.14 -2.25 15.10
CA ALA A 377 -1.21 -2.40 14.56
C ALA A 377 -2.32 -2.16 15.61
N ARG A 378 -2.04 -2.39 16.90
CA ARG A 378 -2.95 -2.12 18.02
C ARG A 378 -3.08 -0.63 18.29
N GLU A 379 -1.96 0.10 18.30
CA GLU A 379 -1.96 1.56 18.40
C GLU A 379 -2.65 2.19 17.18
N TYR A 380 -2.25 1.79 15.98
CA TYR A 380 -2.69 2.46 14.74
C TYR A 380 -4.19 2.34 14.45
N PHE A 381 -4.79 1.18 14.76
CA PHE A 381 -6.22 0.92 14.51
C PHE A 381 -7.13 1.06 15.74
N GLY A 382 -6.58 1.32 16.93
CA GLY A 382 -7.38 1.50 18.14
C GLY A 382 -8.32 0.31 18.41
N GLY A 383 -9.57 0.59 18.79
CA GLY A 383 -10.57 -0.42 19.20
C GLY A 383 -11.16 -1.33 18.12
N ALA A 384 -10.40 -1.70 17.07
CA ALA A 384 -10.88 -2.51 15.95
C ALA A 384 -10.07 -3.82 15.77
N PRO A 385 -10.29 -4.88 16.58
CA PRO A 385 -9.44 -6.08 16.62
C PRO A 385 -9.20 -6.78 15.28
N GLY A 386 -10.19 -6.85 14.40
CA GLY A 386 -10.02 -7.42 13.05
C GLY A 386 -9.01 -6.64 12.20
N ARG A 387 -9.01 -5.30 12.29
CA ARG A 387 -8.02 -4.44 11.62
C ARG A 387 -6.65 -4.52 12.29
N GLN A 388 -6.58 -4.65 13.62
CA GLN A 388 -5.31 -4.93 14.32
C GLN A 388 -4.67 -6.21 13.80
N ALA A 389 -5.43 -7.31 13.72
CA ALA A 389 -4.94 -8.61 13.26
C ALA A 389 -4.54 -8.60 11.77
N LEU A 390 -5.29 -7.88 10.92
CA LEU A 390 -4.91 -7.64 9.52
C LEU A 390 -3.60 -6.83 9.42
N GLY A 391 -3.49 -5.74 10.19
CA GLY A 391 -2.32 -4.87 10.21
C GLY A 391 -1.05 -5.56 10.70
N ALA A 392 -1.15 -6.39 11.73
CA ALA A 392 0.00 -7.12 12.27
C ALA A 392 0.54 -8.15 11.28
N ARG A 393 -0.34 -8.89 10.58
CA ARG A 393 0.03 -9.78 9.47
C ARG A 393 0.67 -8.99 8.33
N TYR A 394 0.02 -7.92 7.87
CA TYR A 394 0.53 -7.05 6.80
C TYR A 394 1.95 -6.50 7.07
N LEU A 395 2.21 -6.03 8.28
CA LEU A 395 3.53 -5.53 8.69
C LEU A 395 4.62 -6.62 8.72
N ARG A 396 4.25 -7.87 9.05
CA ARG A 396 5.15 -9.01 9.20
C ARG A 396 5.40 -9.72 7.86
N ASP A 397 4.32 -9.97 7.14
CA ASP A 397 4.23 -10.97 6.08
C ASP A 397 4.37 -10.32 4.69
N ASN A 398 3.72 -9.18 4.43
CA ASN A 398 3.76 -8.50 3.13
C ASN A 398 4.94 -7.52 2.97
N ILE A 399 5.08 -6.56 3.89
CA ILE A 399 6.08 -5.48 3.76
C ILE A 399 7.47 -5.99 4.19
N LYS A 400 8.50 -5.52 3.48
CA LYS A 400 9.91 -5.75 3.79
C LYS A 400 10.63 -4.40 3.98
N TYR A 401 11.48 -4.34 5.01
CA TYR A 401 12.07 -3.10 5.55
C TYR A 401 13.60 -3.00 5.38
N GLN A 402 14.16 -3.94 4.63
CA GLN A 402 15.57 -3.98 4.26
C GLN A 402 15.73 -3.37 2.87
N PHE A 403 16.92 -2.85 2.58
CA PHE A 403 17.32 -2.40 1.25
C PHE A 403 18.70 -3.00 0.95
N GLY A 404 18.70 -4.26 0.52
CA GLY A 404 19.88 -4.99 0.06
C GLY A 404 19.96 -5.05 -1.46
N ASP A 405 20.79 -5.97 -1.96
CA ASP A 405 21.10 -6.06 -3.39
C ASP A 405 19.93 -6.55 -4.24
N ALA A 406 19.02 -7.35 -3.67
CA ALA A 406 17.80 -7.78 -4.35
C ALA A 406 16.83 -6.60 -4.56
N GLU A 407 16.62 -5.76 -3.53
CA GLU A 407 15.83 -4.53 -3.63
C GLU A 407 16.49 -3.51 -4.56
N ARG A 408 17.83 -3.41 -4.54
CA ARG A 408 18.61 -2.59 -5.48
C ARG A 408 18.37 -2.99 -6.92
N ALA A 409 18.54 -4.28 -7.25
CA ALA A 409 18.28 -4.78 -8.60
C ALA A 409 16.82 -4.53 -9.04
N GLY A 410 15.85 -4.71 -8.13
CA GLY A 410 14.44 -4.39 -8.38
C GLY A 410 14.18 -2.91 -8.66
N LEU A 411 14.80 -2.01 -7.88
CA LEU A 411 14.70 -0.56 -8.05
C LEU A 411 15.36 -0.09 -9.36
N GLU A 412 16.56 -0.56 -9.65
CA GLU A 412 17.31 -0.22 -10.86
C GLU A 412 16.61 -0.74 -12.12
N LEU A 413 15.99 -1.93 -12.07
CA LEU A 413 15.12 -2.44 -13.13
C LEU A 413 13.88 -1.55 -13.33
N PHE A 414 13.20 -1.16 -12.25
CA PHE A 414 12.05 -0.26 -12.30
C PHE A 414 12.40 1.10 -12.90
N TYR A 415 13.54 1.68 -12.51
CA TYR A 415 14.04 2.93 -13.08
C TYR A 415 14.36 2.82 -14.56
N ARG A 416 15.03 1.74 -15.00
CA ARG A 416 15.25 1.46 -16.42
C ARG A 416 13.94 1.39 -17.19
N TYR A 417 12.97 0.64 -16.69
CA TYR A 417 11.65 0.54 -17.33
C TYR A 417 10.88 1.87 -17.33
N ALA A 418 11.04 2.73 -16.32
CA ALA A 418 10.44 4.06 -16.27
C ALA A 418 11.07 5.01 -17.31
N ALA A 419 12.38 4.95 -17.53
CA ALA A 419 13.05 5.73 -18.58
C ALA A 419 12.67 5.24 -19.98
N GLU A 420 12.69 3.93 -20.21
CA GLU A 420 12.29 3.31 -21.47
C GLU A 420 10.78 3.41 -21.78
N THR A 421 9.97 3.94 -20.85
CA THR A 421 8.56 4.31 -21.05
C THR A 421 8.32 5.82 -21.00
N GLY A 422 9.38 6.64 -21.00
CA GLY A 422 9.31 8.10 -21.09
C GLY A 422 8.78 8.80 -19.84
N LEU A 423 8.84 8.16 -18.66
CA LEU A 423 8.37 8.73 -17.39
C LEU A 423 9.42 9.62 -16.70
N VAL A 424 10.68 9.43 -17.07
CA VAL A 424 11.88 10.14 -16.60
C VAL A 424 12.87 10.23 -17.77
N GLU A 425 13.62 11.33 -17.87
CA GLU A 425 14.56 11.56 -18.98
C GLU A 425 15.90 10.83 -18.80
N ARG A 426 16.28 10.52 -17.55
CA ARG A 426 17.56 9.89 -17.19
C ARG A 426 17.39 9.04 -15.95
N VAL A 427 18.24 8.01 -15.82
CA VAL A 427 18.48 7.27 -14.58
C VAL A 427 19.89 7.61 -14.11
N ASP A 428 20.01 8.23 -12.93
CA ASP A 428 21.30 8.50 -12.30
C ASP A 428 21.67 7.38 -11.30
N PRO A 429 22.97 7.07 -11.11
CA PRO A 429 23.40 6.07 -10.13
C PRO A 429 22.92 6.39 -8.72
N LEU A 430 22.51 5.34 -7.98
CA LEU A 430 22.02 5.46 -6.61
C LEU A 430 23.12 5.95 -5.66
N GLN A 431 22.96 7.14 -5.09
CA GLN A 431 23.83 7.72 -4.08
C GLN A 431 23.29 7.41 -2.68
N PHE A 432 24.19 7.08 -1.75
CA PHE A 432 23.86 6.77 -0.36
C PHE A 432 24.55 7.76 0.58
N TYR A 433 24.05 7.87 1.81
CA TYR A 433 24.56 8.80 2.83
C TYR A 433 26.03 8.56 3.19
#